data_AF-A0A835BMY8-F1
#
_entry.id   AF-A0A835BMY8-F1
#
_cell.length_a   1.000
_cell.length_b   1.000
_cell.length_c   1.000
_cell.angle_alpha   90.00
_cell.angle_beta   90.00
_cell.angle_gamma   90.00
#
_symmetry.space_group_name_H-M   'P 1'
#
loop_
_entity.id
_entity.type
_entity.pdbx_description
1 polymer ?
#
loop_
_entity_poly.entity_id
_entity_poly.type
_entity_poly.pdbx_seq_one_letter_code
_entity_poly.pdbx_strand_id
1 'polypeptide(L)'
;MADLAALTDDVLAEILLRLPSPRDVARASASCASFRRVVSTRSFLRRFRRLHAPPPPLGVFCCYPAGSGGGVTAAGSQFHASVPPHPSAPLARAVARSADFSFAFLPPPAADWLVRDCRDGRFLLDRAREDGSTAFTEIAICDPVFRRYRLLPTIPHDLAASVENPYVQRGGGDGDLQSRSSEIFLASRSSDDDDSVSEEEVPAFTVIWMACCRGKLVAFFYSSESQQWRVLSPPEYYALSTRRVMGVRLGQRNHAHGCFYWIVALTHRWLVLDTRKMEFSIVDISPVLSGRAMMFSNQITTLESSDGMTTVVVSDVFRPDKRVIHVFQRLVAASEQSHLA
;
A
#
# COMPACT_ATOMS: atom_id res chain seq x y z
N MET A 1 45.68 7.63 19.40
CA MET A 1 44.34 7.20 18.96
C MET A 1 44.10 7.81 17.59
N ALA A 2 44.10 7.00 16.53
CA ALA A 2 43.81 7.49 15.19
C ALA A 2 42.40 8.09 15.17
N ASP A 3 42.30 9.34 14.76
CA ASP A 3 41.06 10.09 14.76
C ASP A 3 40.11 9.49 13.72
N LEU A 4 39.07 8.78 14.15
CA LEU A 4 38.03 8.28 13.23
C LEU A 4 37.36 9.44 12.47
N ALA A 5 37.50 10.69 12.92
CA ALA A 5 37.05 11.87 12.20
C ALA A 5 37.92 12.22 10.98
N ALA A 6 39.11 11.61 10.82
CA ALA A 6 39.97 11.76 9.64
C ALA A 6 39.65 10.77 8.50
N LEU A 7 38.72 9.83 8.73
CA LEU A 7 38.24 8.91 7.70
C LEU A 7 37.26 9.64 6.75
N THR A 8 37.30 9.30 5.47
CA THR A 8 36.31 9.80 4.50
C THR A 8 34.92 9.24 4.79
N ASP A 9 33.88 9.93 4.33
CA ASP A 9 32.50 9.53 4.53
C ASP A 9 32.21 8.12 3.98
N ASP A 10 32.85 7.74 2.88
CA ASP A 10 32.73 6.40 2.28
C ASP A 10 33.24 5.31 3.23
N VAL A 11 34.41 5.51 3.85
CA VAL A 11 34.98 4.53 4.78
C VAL A 11 34.14 4.47 6.06
N LEU A 12 33.65 5.61 6.54
CA LEU A 12 32.72 5.65 7.67
C LEU A 12 31.43 4.89 7.35
N ALA A 13 30.87 5.06 6.15
CA ALA A 13 29.70 4.32 5.71
C ALA A 13 29.97 2.81 5.72
N GLU A 14 31.07 2.33 5.16
CA GLU A 14 31.43 0.90 5.17
C GLU A 14 31.56 0.31 6.58
N ILE A 15 32.12 1.08 7.54
CA ILE A 15 32.23 0.65 8.94
C ILE A 15 30.85 0.56 9.56
N LEU A 16 30.02 1.60 9.41
CA LEU A 16 28.71 1.69 10.02
C LEU A 16 27.70 0.70 9.41
N LEU A 17 27.85 0.34 8.12
CA LEU A 17 27.05 -0.68 7.46
C LEU A 17 27.28 -2.09 8.02
N ARG A 18 28.43 -2.35 8.64
CA ARG A 18 28.73 -3.65 9.28
C ARG A 18 28.09 -3.80 10.66
N LEU A 19 27.47 -2.75 11.21
CA LEU A 19 26.75 -2.85 12.47
C LEU A 19 25.52 -3.77 12.30
N PRO A 20 25.31 -4.75 13.19
CA PRO A 20 24.34 -5.83 12.98
C PRO A 20 22.89 -5.40 13.23
N SER A 21 22.65 -4.21 13.79
CA SER A 21 21.32 -3.76 14.15
C SER A 21 21.10 -2.26 13.92
N PRO A 22 19.86 -1.85 13.56
CA PRO A 22 19.49 -0.43 13.49
C PRO A 22 19.74 0.32 14.81
N ARG A 23 19.68 -0.38 15.94
CA ARG A 23 19.92 0.19 17.26
C ARG A 23 21.39 0.59 17.44
N ASP A 24 22.32 -0.22 16.95
CA ASP A 24 23.75 0.06 17.07
C ASP A 24 24.15 1.18 16.11
N VAL A 25 23.56 1.23 14.92
CA VAL A 25 23.65 2.37 14.00
C VAL A 25 23.15 3.66 14.67
N ALA A 26 22.00 3.60 15.36
CA ALA A 26 21.46 4.76 16.07
C ALA A 26 22.35 5.21 17.26
N ARG A 27 23.02 4.28 17.93
CA ARG A 27 23.99 4.60 18.99
C ARG A 27 25.25 5.26 18.41
N ALA A 28 25.76 4.74 17.30
CA ALA A 28 26.90 5.32 16.60
C ALA A 28 26.58 6.72 16.06
N SER A 29 25.39 6.93 15.49
CA SER A 29 24.96 8.26 15.05
C SER A 29 24.81 9.26 16.20
N ALA A 30 24.47 8.79 17.40
CA ALA A 30 24.36 9.65 18.58
C ALA A 30 25.73 10.06 19.17
N SER A 31 26.83 9.34 18.87
CA SER A 31 28.15 9.62 19.46
C SER A 31 28.96 10.67 18.69
N CYS A 32 28.69 10.86 17.39
CA CYS A 32 29.49 11.73 16.53
C CYS A 32 28.64 12.42 15.45
N ALA A 33 28.86 13.72 15.24
CA ALA A 33 28.18 14.49 14.18
C ALA A 33 28.47 13.95 12.77
N SER A 34 29.72 13.54 12.49
CA SER A 34 30.09 12.93 11.21
C SER A 34 29.35 11.61 10.98
N PHE A 35 29.25 10.75 12.00
CA PHE A 35 28.50 9.49 11.89
C PHE A 35 27.02 9.77 11.71
N ARG A 36 26.47 10.75 12.44
CA ARG A 36 25.08 11.18 12.26
C ARG A 36 24.81 11.63 10.83
N ARG A 37 25.72 12.43 10.25
CA ARG A 37 25.61 12.89 8.87
C ARG A 37 25.59 11.70 7.90
N VAL A 38 26.58 10.81 7.99
CA VAL A 38 26.68 9.60 7.13
C VAL A 38 25.44 8.71 7.28
N VAL A 39 25.03 8.38 8.50
CA VAL A 39 23.86 7.52 8.77
C VAL A 39 22.55 8.11 8.28
N SER A 40 22.44 9.45 8.28
CA SER A 40 21.23 10.14 7.82
C SER A 40 21.15 10.23 6.29
N THR A 41 22.23 9.92 5.56
CA THR A 41 22.21 9.90 4.09
C THR A 41 21.32 8.76 3.57
N ARG A 42 20.65 9.02 2.44
CA ARG A 42 19.76 8.03 1.82
C ARG A 42 20.51 6.85 1.23
N SER A 43 21.68 7.12 0.65
CA SER A 43 22.59 6.10 0.12
C SER A 43 22.96 5.11 1.23
N PHE A 44 23.37 5.59 2.40
CA PHE A 44 23.62 4.74 3.56
C PHE A 44 22.37 3.96 3.99
N LEU A 45 21.23 4.63 4.19
CA LEU A 45 20.00 3.97 4.65
C LEU A 45 19.51 2.89 3.66
N ARG A 46 19.63 3.13 2.35
CA ARG A 46 19.30 2.16 1.30
C ARG A 46 20.24 0.95 1.36
N ARG A 47 21.55 1.19 1.39
CA ARG A 47 22.56 0.13 1.50
C ARG A 47 22.37 -0.68 2.78
N PHE A 48 22.07 -0.02 3.89
CA PHE A 48 21.80 -0.66 5.16
C PHE A 48 20.56 -1.57 5.07
N ARG A 49 19.44 -1.11 4.51
CA ARG A 49 18.23 -1.94 4.30
C ARG A 49 18.44 -3.10 3.33
N ARG A 50 19.31 -2.94 2.33
CA ARG A 50 19.64 -3.99 1.36
C ARG A 50 20.51 -5.08 1.98
N LEU A 51 21.49 -4.68 2.80
CA LEU A 51 22.40 -5.61 3.48
C LEU A 51 21.75 -6.32 4.66
N HIS A 52 20.94 -5.58 5.43
CA HIS A 52 20.22 -6.08 6.58
C HIS A 52 18.76 -6.24 6.15
N ALA A 53 18.41 -7.48 5.77
CA ALA A 53 17.09 -7.96 5.34
C ALA A 53 15.92 -7.14 5.93
N PRO A 54 14.78 -6.98 5.21
CA PRO A 54 13.73 -6.04 5.56
C PRO A 54 13.41 -6.10 7.06
N PRO A 55 13.48 -4.95 7.77
CA PRO A 55 13.44 -4.95 9.21
C PRO A 55 12.15 -5.62 9.70
N PRO A 56 12.23 -6.50 10.71
CA PRO A 56 11.07 -7.26 11.16
C PRO A 56 9.94 -6.32 11.58
N PRO A 57 8.67 -6.70 11.32
CA PRO A 57 7.53 -5.80 11.48
C PRO A 57 7.47 -5.20 12.89
N LEU A 58 7.21 -3.89 12.94
CA LEU A 58 7.13 -3.14 14.19
C LEU A 58 5.79 -3.34 14.91
N GLY A 59 4.77 -3.82 14.21
CA GLY A 59 3.45 -4.00 14.76
C GLY A 59 2.39 -4.06 13.67
N VAL A 60 1.14 -4.10 14.10
CA VAL A 60 -0.03 -4.13 13.23
C VAL A 60 -0.88 -2.89 13.53
N PHE A 61 -1.26 -2.16 12.49
CA PHE A 61 -2.23 -1.09 12.62
C PHE A 61 -3.63 -1.64 12.34
N CYS A 62 -4.52 -1.54 13.32
CA CYS A 62 -5.90 -2.01 13.21
C CYS A 62 -6.84 -0.82 13.17
N CYS A 63 -7.59 -0.69 12.09
CA CYS A 63 -8.65 0.30 11.98
C CYS A 63 -9.96 -0.35 12.43
N TYR A 64 -10.54 0.12 13.54
CA TYR A 64 -11.82 -0.39 14.01
C TYR A 64 -12.95 0.56 13.60
N PRO A 65 -14.14 0.02 13.26
CA PRO A 65 -15.32 0.85 13.13
C PRO A 65 -15.59 1.55 14.47
N ALA A 66 -15.80 2.86 14.44
CA ALA A 66 -16.29 3.58 15.61
C ALA A 66 -17.67 3.02 15.99
N GLY A 67 -17.89 2.81 17.29
CA GLY A 67 -19.10 2.18 17.83
C GLY A 67 -20.40 2.84 17.34
N SER A 68 -21.44 1.99 17.18
CA SER A 68 -22.84 2.28 16.81
C SER A 68 -23.02 3.45 15.83
N GLY A 69 -22.69 3.23 14.56
CA GLY A 69 -22.88 4.23 13.49
C GLY A 69 -22.03 4.09 12.24
N GLY A 70 -21.35 2.95 12.05
CA GLY A 70 -20.97 2.40 10.73
C GLY A 70 -19.92 3.16 9.92
N GLY A 71 -18.79 3.48 10.58
CA GLY A 71 -17.62 4.01 9.90
C GLY A 71 -16.29 3.70 10.58
N VAL A 72 -15.24 3.41 9.81
CA VAL A 72 -13.88 3.19 10.33
C VAL A 72 -13.15 4.53 10.41
N THR A 73 -13.29 5.21 11.53
CA THR A 73 -12.65 6.51 11.76
C THR A 73 -11.23 6.35 12.32
N ALA A 74 -10.40 7.38 12.12
CA ALA A 74 -9.12 7.50 12.81
C ALA A 74 -9.26 7.34 14.35
N ALA A 75 -10.37 7.82 14.92
CA ALA A 75 -10.62 7.79 16.36
C ALA A 75 -10.77 6.37 16.95
N GLY A 76 -11.15 5.39 16.14
CA GLY A 76 -11.23 3.97 16.55
C GLY A 76 -9.97 3.16 16.26
N SER A 77 -8.98 3.73 15.57
CA SER A 77 -7.84 2.98 15.06
C SER A 77 -6.70 2.87 16.09
N GLN A 78 -6.00 1.73 16.13
CA GLN A 78 -4.95 1.46 17.11
C GLN A 78 -3.73 0.78 16.48
N PHE A 79 -2.53 1.23 16.86
CA PHE A 79 -1.29 0.56 16.55
C PHE A 79 -0.92 -0.45 17.65
N HIS A 80 -0.85 -1.72 17.29
CA HIS A 80 -0.44 -2.83 18.14
C HIS A 80 1.03 -3.12 17.91
N ALA A 81 1.88 -2.57 18.78
CA ALA A 81 3.33 -2.75 18.74
C ALA A 81 3.73 -4.22 18.98
N SER A 82 4.78 -4.67 18.30
CA SER A 82 5.43 -5.97 18.61
C SER A 82 5.89 -6.00 20.08
N VAL A 83 5.58 -7.09 20.78
CA VAL A 83 5.86 -7.26 22.22
C VAL A 83 7.01 -8.25 22.46
N PRO A 84 7.70 -8.19 23.62
CA PRO A 84 8.69 -9.20 23.99
C PRO A 84 8.11 -10.62 23.93
N PRO A 85 8.90 -11.64 23.53
CA PRO A 85 10.34 -11.61 23.27
C PRO A 85 10.74 -11.21 21.84
N HIS A 86 9.84 -10.64 21.03
CA HIS A 86 10.13 -10.29 19.64
C HIS A 86 11.29 -9.27 19.51
N PRO A 87 12.27 -9.48 18.59
CA PRO A 87 13.43 -8.59 18.45
C PRO A 87 13.08 -7.12 18.19
N SER A 88 12.00 -6.84 17.46
CA SER A 88 11.53 -5.47 17.19
C SER A 88 10.89 -4.77 18.40
N ALA A 89 10.61 -5.47 19.50
CA ALA A 89 9.80 -4.92 20.59
C ALA A 89 10.31 -3.60 21.20
N PRO A 90 11.63 -3.36 21.36
CA PRO A 90 12.12 -2.07 21.84
C PRO A 90 11.82 -0.92 20.86
N LEU A 91 12.02 -1.16 19.55
CA LEU A 91 11.79 -0.17 18.50
C LEU A 91 10.29 0.07 18.29
N ALA A 92 9.50 -1.00 18.26
CA ALA A 92 8.04 -0.96 18.17
C ALA A 92 7.42 -0.08 19.28
N ARG A 93 7.89 -0.24 20.52
CA ARG A 93 7.47 0.58 21.67
C ARG A 93 7.93 2.03 21.58
N ALA A 94 9.07 2.30 20.93
CA ALA A 94 9.50 3.66 20.66
C ALA A 94 8.55 4.33 19.67
N VAL A 95 8.25 3.66 18.54
CA VAL A 95 7.30 4.14 17.52
C VAL A 95 5.91 4.36 18.10
N ALA A 96 5.38 3.41 18.87
CA ALA A 96 4.07 3.54 19.51
C ALA A 96 3.97 4.73 20.48
N ARG A 97 5.10 5.19 21.05
CA ARG A 97 5.15 6.36 21.93
C ARG A 97 5.37 7.67 21.20
N SER A 98 6.09 7.66 20.09
CA SER A 98 6.44 8.87 19.34
C SER A 98 5.38 9.24 18.30
N ALA A 99 4.80 8.24 17.63
CA ALA A 99 3.89 8.45 16.53
C ALA A 99 2.48 8.80 17.02
N ASP A 100 1.85 9.75 16.32
CA ASP A 100 0.47 10.13 16.55
C ASP A 100 -0.45 9.40 15.57
N PHE A 101 -0.92 8.23 16.00
CA PHE A 101 -1.86 7.40 15.23
C PHE A 101 -3.32 7.87 15.35
N SER A 102 -3.61 8.93 16.11
CA SER A 102 -4.94 9.56 16.12
C SER A 102 -5.15 10.46 14.91
N PHE A 103 -4.07 10.83 14.21
CA PHE A 103 -4.07 11.76 13.08
C PHE A 103 -4.67 13.13 13.41
N ALA A 104 -4.68 13.53 14.68
CA ALA A 104 -5.23 14.82 15.14
C ALA A 104 -4.50 16.05 14.57
N PHE A 105 -3.32 15.86 13.97
CA PHE A 105 -2.57 16.90 13.26
C PHE A 105 -3.06 17.18 11.83
N LEU A 106 -4.02 16.40 11.30
CA LEU A 106 -4.70 16.68 10.04
C LEU A 106 -5.70 17.85 10.19
N PRO A 107 -6.16 18.46 9.07
CA PRO A 107 -7.18 19.50 9.12
C PRO A 107 -8.45 19.02 9.84
N PRO A 108 -9.01 19.80 10.78
CA PRO A 108 -10.20 19.41 11.51
C PRO A 108 -11.45 19.33 10.60
N PRO A 109 -12.49 18.57 11.01
CA PRO A 109 -12.50 17.70 12.18
C PRO A 109 -11.75 16.38 11.92
N ALA A 110 -10.94 15.95 12.88
CA ALA A 110 -10.13 14.73 12.76
C ALA A 110 -10.98 13.45 12.60
N ALA A 111 -12.21 13.46 13.11
CA ALA A 111 -13.13 12.33 13.07
C ALA A 111 -13.60 11.94 11.65
N ASP A 112 -13.53 12.88 10.69
CA ASP A 112 -14.00 12.66 9.32
C ASP A 112 -12.98 11.90 8.46
N TRP A 113 -11.73 11.84 8.92
CA TRP A 113 -10.66 11.16 8.20
C TRP A 113 -10.73 9.65 8.39
N LEU A 114 -10.79 8.95 7.26
CA LEU A 114 -10.82 7.50 7.15
C LEU A 114 -9.47 7.01 6.65
N VAL A 115 -8.88 6.04 7.35
CA VAL A 115 -7.64 5.40 6.90
C VAL A 115 -7.97 4.46 5.73
N ARG A 116 -7.33 4.69 4.58
CA ARG A 116 -7.56 3.95 3.33
C ARG A 116 -6.44 2.97 3.01
N ASP A 117 -5.21 3.32 3.32
CA ASP A 117 -4.04 2.47 3.10
C ASP A 117 -2.86 2.88 3.99
N CYS A 118 -1.93 1.97 4.21
CA CYS A 118 -0.65 2.27 4.85
C CYS A 118 0.51 1.56 4.13
N ARG A 119 1.54 2.31 3.76
CA ARG A 119 2.71 1.79 3.03
C ARG A 119 3.96 2.55 3.40
N ASP A 120 5.06 1.83 3.63
CA ASP A 120 6.39 2.42 3.89
C ASP A 120 6.40 3.45 5.03
N GLY A 121 5.60 3.21 6.08
CA GLY A 121 5.44 4.12 7.23
C GLY A 121 4.55 5.35 6.98
N ARG A 122 3.97 5.48 5.77
CA ARG A 122 3.02 6.53 5.41
C ARG A 122 1.60 6.00 5.44
N PHE A 123 0.68 6.89 5.80
CA PHE A 123 -0.75 6.61 5.84
C PHE A 123 -1.44 7.46 4.78
N LEU A 124 -2.35 6.83 4.05
CA LEU A 124 -3.27 7.48 3.14
C LEU A 124 -4.64 7.54 3.81
N LEU A 125 -5.15 8.75 3.95
CA LEU A 125 -6.47 9.00 4.51
C LEU A 125 -7.31 9.78 3.51
N ASP A 126 -8.62 9.59 3.59
CA ASP A 126 -9.56 10.43 2.87
C ASP A 126 -10.74 10.86 3.74
N ARG A 127 -11.42 11.92 3.33
CA ARG A 127 -12.69 12.33 3.92
C ARG A 127 -13.65 12.84 2.86
N ALA A 128 -14.94 12.85 3.19
CA ALA A 128 -15.96 13.39 2.29
C ALA A 128 -15.70 14.87 2.02
N ARG A 129 -15.98 15.31 0.80
CA ARG A 129 -15.97 16.73 0.43
C ARG A 129 -17.30 17.37 0.78
N GLU A 130 -17.29 18.69 0.90
CA GLU A 130 -18.51 19.49 1.13
C GLU A 130 -19.54 19.34 -0.01
N ASP A 131 -19.08 19.01 -1.23
CA ASP A 131 -19.93 18.75 -2.39
C ASP A 131 -20.71 17.42 -2.31
N GLY A 132 -20.48 16.62 -1.25
CA GLY A 132 -21.16 15.34 -1.03
C GLY A 132 -20.76 14.24 -2.01
N SER A 133 -19.68 14.41 -2.78
CA SER A 133 -19.23 13.39 -3.72
C SER A 133 -18.84 12.10 -3.01
N THR A 134 -19.37 10.98 -3.49
CA THR A 134 -19.04 9.64 -3.00
C THR A 134 -17.83 9.02 -3.72
N ALA A 135 -17.42 9.62 -4.84
CA ALA A 135 -16.31 9.18 -5.69
C ALA A 135 -15.05 10.00 -5.49
N PHE A 136 -15.20 11.31 -5.26
CA PHE A 136 -14.08 12.22 -5.10
C PHE A 136 -14.03 12.70 -3.66
N THR A 137 -12.96 12.33 -2.97
CA THR A 137 -12.72 12.69 -1.57
C THR A 137 -11.61 13.71 -1.46
N GLU A 138 -11.53 14.39 -0.31
CA GLU A 138 -10.32 15.10 0.06
C GLU A 138 -9.30 14.07 0.57
N ILE A 139 -8.07 14.11 0.04
CA ILE A 139 -7.08 13.06 0.24
C ILE A 139 -5.86 13.64 0.95
N ALA A 140 -5.42 12.97 2.01
CA ALA A 140 -4.22 13.30 2.75
C ALA A 140 -3.25 12.13 2.79
N ILE A 141 -1.97 12.43 2.61
CA ILE A 141 -0.89 11.51 2.95
C ILE A 141 -0.19 12.07 4.17
N CYS A 142 0.02 11.24 5.17
CA CYS A 142 0.69 11.67 6.38
C CYS A 142 1.72 10.68 6.91
N ASP A 143 2.65 11.24 7.66
CA ASP A 143 3.62 10.52 8.47
C ASP A 143 3.27 10.77 9.94
N PRO A 144 2.76 9.75 10.67
CA PRO A 144 2.36 9.91 12.06
C PRO A 144 3.56 10.06 13.01
N VAL A 145 4.77 9.62 12.61
CA VAL A 145 5.99 9.76 13.43
C VAL A 145 6.42 11.21 13.50
N PHE A 146 6.42 11.89 12.35
CA PHE A 146 6.81 13.31 12.26
C PHE A 146 5.65 14.29 12.35
N ARG A 147 4.40 13.79 12.42
CA ARG A 147 3.16 14.59 12.46
C ARG A 147 3.08 15.57 11.29
N ARG A 148 3.47 15.09 10.11
CA ARG A 148 3.46 15.85 8.87
C ARG A 148 2.42 15.26 7.94
N TYR A 149 1.75 16.12 7.20
CA TYR A 149 0.82 15.71 6.17
C TYR A 149 0.98 16.54 4.90
N ARG A 150 0.44 16.00 3.82
CA ARG A 150 0.30 16.66 2.54
C ARG A 150 -1.09 16.35 2.00
N LEU A 151 -1.86 17.39 1.74
CA LEU A 151 -3.11 17.28 1.00
C LEU A 151 -2.79 17.12 -0.49
N LEU A 152 -3.48 16.20 -1.15
CA LEU A 152 -3.35 16.04 -2.59
C LEU A 152 -4.28 17.01 -3.31
N PRO A 153 -3.89 17.51 -4.50
CA PRO A 153 -4.81 18.28 -5.32
C PRO A 153 -6.01 17.42 -5.70
N THR A 154 -7.14 18.05 -5.95
CA THR A 154 -8.33 17.37 -6.45
C THR A 154 -8.05 16.77 -7.83
N ILE A 155 -8.70 15.65 -8.15
CA ILE A 155 -8.67 15.11 -9.51
C ILE A 155 -9.24 16.18 -10.47
N PRO A 156 -8.50 16.57 -11.52
CA PRO A 156 -8.93 17.58 -12.50
C PRO A 156 -10.28 17.23 -13.14
N HIS A 157 -11.06 18.25 -13.51
CA HIS A 157 -12.44 18.09 -13.97
C HIS A 157 -12.55 17.25 -15.25
N ASP A 158 -11.60 17.39 -16.16
CA ASP A 158 -11.48 16.60 -17.39
C ASP A 158 -11.29 15.10 -17.10
N LEU A 159 -10.48 14.77 -16.10
CA LEU A 159 -10.33 13.37 -15.64
C LEU A 159 -11.59 12.91 -14.92
N ALA A 160 -12.13 13.74 -14.04
CA ALA A 160 -13.33 13.44 -13.27
C ALA A 160 -14.55 13.17 -14.16
N ALA A 161 -14.65 13.85 -15.31
CA ALA A 161 -15.72 13.66 -16.29
C ALA A 161 -15.80 12.23 -16.84
N SER A 162 -14.69 11.48 -16.82
CA SER A 162 -14.68 10.07 -17.22
C SER A 162 -15.37 9.14 -16.21
N VAL A 163 -15.62 9.60 -14.97
CA VAL A 163 -16.22 8.83 -13.89
C VAL A 163 -17.75 9.00 -13.92
N GLU A 164 -18.41 8.17 -14.72
CA GLU A 164 -19.86 8.21 -14.88
C GLU A 164 -20.55 7.07 -14.11
N ASN A 165 -21.47 7.42 -13.21
CA ASN A 165 -22.27 6.46 -12.43
C ASN A 165 -21.40 5.40 -11.70
N PRO A 166 -20.48 5.83 -10.82
CA PRO A 166 -19.63 4.91 -10.07
C PRO A 166 -20.46 4.07 -9.10
N TYR A 167 -20.16 2.78 -9.02
CA TYR A 167 -20.83 1.87 -8.10
C TYR A 167 -20.36 2.10 -6.68
N VAL A 168 -21.30 2.29 -5.75
CA VAL A 168 -20.99 2.34 -4.32
C VAL A 168 -20.52 0.97 -3.86
N GLN A 169 -19.35 0.89 -3.24
CA GLN A 169 -18.85 -0.35 -2.63
C GLN A 169 -19.65 -0.56 -1.34
N ARG A 170 -20.73 -1.34 -1.41
CA ARG A 170 -21.64 -1.60 -0.27
C ARG A 170 -20.88 -2.39 0.82
N GLY A 171 -20.39 -1.69 1.85
CA GLY A 171 -20.17 -2.29 3.16
C GLY A 171 -21.52 -2.67 3.76
N GLY A 172 -21.62 -3.81 4.43
CA GLY A 172 -22.90 -4.28 4.98
C GLY A 172 -23.52 -3.27 5.95
N GLY A 173 -24.76 -2.86 5.69
CA GLY A 173 -25.52 -1.89 6.46
C GLY A 173 -26.12 -0.79 5.59
N ASP A 174 -27.35 -0.40 5.88
CA ASP A 174 -28.16 0.52 5.10
C ASP A 174 -27.55 1.94 5.05
N GLY A 175 -27.37 2.51 3.86
CA GLY A 175 -27.26 3.96 3.64
C GLY A 175 -26.17 4.76 4.35
N ASP A 176 -25.07 4.17 4.80
CA ASP A 176 -24.09 4.90 5.62
C ASP A 176 -23.32 5.99 4.85
N LEU A 177 -23.21 7.17 5.45
CA LEU A 177 -22.59 8.40 4.94
C LEU A 177 -21.09 8.23 4.59
N GLN A 178 -20.49 7.10 4.99
CA GLN A 178 -19.08 6.79 4.78
C GLN A 178 -18.80 5.80 3.65
N SER A 179 -19.83 5.32 2.93
CA SER A 179 -19.63 4.45 1.78
C SER A 179 -18.95 5.21 0.63
N ARG A 180 -17.78 4.73 0.17
CA ARG A 180 -17.06 5.29 -0.99
C ARG A 180 -17.33 4.45 -2.23
N SER A 181 -17.48 5.10 -3.38
CA SER A 181 -17.56 4.42 -4.68
C SER A 181 -16.19 4.23 -5.33
N SER A 182 -15.12 4.63 -4.64
CA SER A 182 -13.74 4.54 -5.11
C SER A 182 -12.82 3.83 -4.13
N GLU A 183 -11.86 3.12 -4.70
CA GLU A 183 -10.71 2.57 -4.01
C GLU A 183 -9.53 3.53 -4.17
N ILE A 184 -8.78 3.77 -3.09
CA ILE A 184 -7.60 4.64 -3.13
C ILE A 184 -6.48 4.05 -2.26
N PHE A 185 -5.25 4.08 -2.76
CA PHE A 185 -4.12 3.40 -2.11
C PHE A 185 -2.75 3.89 -2.56
N LEU A 186 -1.72 3.55 -1.76
CA LEU A 186 -0.33 3.89 -2.00
C LEU A 186 0.34 2.81 -2.85
N ALA A 187 0.95 3.22 -3.96
CA ALA A 187 1.87 2.41 -4.74
C ALA A 187 3.30 2.76 -4.31
N SER A 188 4.07 1.74 -3.92
CA SER A 188 5.50 1.91 -3.70
C SER A 188 6.22 1.88 -5.06
N ARG A 189 7.15 2.81 -5.28
CA ARG A 189 8.16 2.69 -6.34
C ARG A 189 9.34 1.99 -5.68
N SER A 190 9.56 0.71 -5.97
CA SER A 190 10.76 0.01 -5.49
C SER A 190 11.98 0.70 -6.11
N SER A 191 12.63 1.57 -5.34
CA SER A 191 13.84 2.30 -5.74
C SER A 191 15.10 1.46 -5.57
N ASP A 192 14.97 0.13 -5.61
CA ASP A 192 16.08 -0.77 -5.29
C ASP A 192 17.09 -0.90 -6.43
N ASP A 193 16.75 -0.40 -7.63
CA ASP A 193 17.55 -0.57 -8.85
C ASP A 193 18.23 0.70 -9.38
N ASP A 194 18.01 1.88 -8.79
CA ASP A 194 18.59 3.13 -9.32
C ASP A 194 19.56 3.80 -8.34
N ASP A 195 20.86 3.61 -8.60
CA ASP A 195 21.96 4.24 -7.85
C ASP A 195 22.09 5.76 -8.10
N SER A 196 21.28 6.35 -8.98
CA SER A 196 21.46 7.73 -9.45
C SER A 196 20.54 8.80 -8.84
N VAL A 197 19.63 8.46 -7.94
CA VAL A 197 18.66 9.44 -7.39
C VAL A 197 19.32 10.39 -6.38
N SER A 198 19.20 11.70 -6.62
CA SER A 198 19.75 12.78 -5.79
C SER A 198 19.29 12.73 -4.32
N GLU A 199 20.16 13.18 -3.41
CA GLU A 199 20.02 12.99 -1.96
C GLU A 199 18.91 13.85 -1.30
N GLU A 200 18.36 14.85 -2.00
CA GLU A 200 17.52 15.91 -1.42
C GLU A 200 15.99 15.71 -1.56
N GLU A 201 15.51 14.80 -2.41
CA GLU A 201 14.11 14.86 -2.90
C GLU A 201 13.14 13.94 -2.14
N VAL A 202 12.20 14.42 -1.31
CA VAL A 202 11.27 13.58 -0.48
C VAL A 202 10.90 12.26 -1.17
N PRO A 203 11.05 11.07 -0.53
CA PRO A 203 10.94 9.79 -1.22
C PRO A 203 9.64 9.72 -2.01
N ALA A 204 9.79 9.60 -3.33
CA ALA A 204 8.67 9.65 -4.26
C ALA A 204 7.61 8.62 -3.85
N PHE A 205 6.35 9.04 -3.96
CA PHE A 205 5.21 8.17 -3.73
C PHE A 205 4.22 8.35 -4.85
N THR A 206 3.43 7.30 -5.07
CA THR A 206 2.32 7.34 -5.99
C THR A 206 1.04 6.98 -5.24
N VAL A 207 -0.03 7.71 -5.51
CA VAL A 207 -1.38 7.34 -5.08
C VAL A 207 -2.16 6.90 -6.28
N ILE A 208 -2.80 5.74 -6.16
CA ILE A 208 -3.70 5.21 -7.18
C ILE A 208 -5.13 5.43 -6.68
N TRP A 209 -5.97 5.97 -7.56
CA TRP A 209 -7.41 6.09 -7.36
C TRP A 209 -8.11 5.25 -8.42
N MET A 210 -9.12 4.48 -8.03
CA MET A 210 -9.85 3.59 -8.93
C MET A 210 -11.34 3.60 -8.60
N ALA A 211 -12.19 3.53 -9.62
CA ALA A 211 -13.63 3.34 -9.44
C ALA A 211 -14.21 2.44 -10.52
N CYS A 212 -15.05 1.50 -10.09
CA CYS A 212 -15.89 0.72 -11.00
C CYS A 212 -17.10 1.56 -11.40
N CYS A 213 -17.19 1.90 -12.67
CA CYS A 213 -18.31 2.63 -13.26
C CYS A 213 -19.19 1.69 -14.07
N ARG A 214 -20.39 2.16 -14.46
CA ARG A 214 -21.26 1.39 -15.33
C ARG A 214 -20.55 1.09 -16.66
N GLY A 215 -20.17 -0.18 -16.84
CA GLY A 215 -19.55 -0.65 -18.06
C GLY A 215 -18.07 -0.33 -18.23
N LYS A 216 -17.37 0.19 -17.21
CA LYS A 216 -15.92 0.44 -17.30
C LYS A 216 -15.25 0.50 -15.93
N LEU A 217 -13.96 0.23 -15.90
CA LEU A 217 -13.09 0.57 -14.78
C LEU A 217 -12.38 1.88 -15.12
N VAL A 218 -12.37 2.82 -14.20
CA VAL A 218 -11.62 4.08 -14.33
C VAL A 218 -10.53 4.09 -13.27
N ALA A 219 -9.32 4.50 -13.67
CA ALA A 219 -8.18 4.55 -12.78
C ALA A 219 -7.31 5.78 -13.08
N PHE A 220 -6.81 6.40 -12.02
CA PHE A 220 -5.89 7.53 -12.09
C PHE A 220 -4.72 7.28 -11.14
N PHE A 221 -3.60 7.93 -11.41
CA PHE A 221 -2.49 7.98 -10.48
C PHE A 221 -2.00 9.40 -10.27
N TYR A 222 -1.64 9.71 -9.03
CA TYR A 222 -0.95 10.93 -8.64
C TYR A 222 0.51 10.60 -8.37
N SER A 223 1.45 11.30 -9.00
CA SER A 223 2.87 11.21 -8.66
C SER A 223 3.28 12.42 -7.80
N SER A 224 4.01 12.16 -6.71
CA SER A 224 4.60 13.22 -5.88
C SER A 224 5.63 14.07 -6.61
N GLU A 225 6.29 13.52 -7.63
CA GLU A 225 7.34 14.19 -8.41
C GLU A 225 6.70 15.26 -9.31
N SER A 226 5.74 14.86 -10.14
CA SER A 226 5.05 15.77 -11.05
C SER A 226 3.93 16.57 -10.40
N GLN A 227 3.50 16.18 -9.20
CA GLN A 227 2.38 16.78 -8.46
C GLN A 227 1.08 16.85 -9.26
N GLN A 228 0.85 15.85 -10.12
CA GLN A 228 -0.24 15.82 -11.08
C GLN A 228 -0.92 14.46 -11.08
N TRP A 229 -2.24 14.50 -11.29
CA TRP A 229 -3.03 13.33 -11.63
C TRP A 229 -2.89 13.01 -13.11
N ARG A 230 -2.80 11.72 -13.43
CA ARG A 230 -2.77 11.20 -14.80
C ARG A 230 -3.67 9.99 -14.93
N VAL A 231 -4.14 9.75 -16.15
CA VAL A 231 -4.95 8.58 -16.49
C VAL A 231 -4.10 7.32 -16.44
N LEU A 232 -4.61 6.28 -15.78
CA LEU A 232 -4.21 4.90 -16.05
C LEU A 232 -5.24 4.32 -17.00
N SER A 233 -4.79 3.53 -17.98
CA SER A 233 -5.69 2.90 -18.96
C SER A 233 -5.94 1.45 -18.55
N PRO A 234 -7.07 1.11 -17.91
CA PRO A 234 -7.39 -0.28 -17.64
C PRO A 234 -7.77 -1.01 -18.94
N PRO A 235 -7.70 -2.34 -18.96
CA PRO A 235 -8.02 -3.12 -20.14
C PRO A 235 -9.49 -2.90 -20.54
N GLU A 236 -9.74 -2.88 -21.85
CA GLU A 236 -11.08 -2.60 -22.38
C GLU A 236 -12.17 -3.55 -21.86
N TYR A 237 -13.41 -3.05 -21.87
CA TYR A 237 -14.63 -3.62 -21.29
C TYR A 237 -14.81 -5.14 -21.43
N TYR A 238 -14.42 -5.72 -22.57
CA TYR A 238 -14.52 -7.16 -22.86
C TYR A 238 -13.77 -8.03 -21.86
N ALA A 239 -12.81 -7.44 -21.16
CA ALA A 239 -11.97 -8.14 -20.22
C ALA A 239 -12.58 -8.22 -18.80
N LEU A 240 -13.55 -7.37 -18.45
CA LEU A 240 -14.07 -7.21 -17.09
C LEU A 240 -15.55 -7.63 -16.90
N SER A 241 -16.37 -7.66 -17.96
CA SER A 241 -17.68 -8.34 -18.00
C SER A 241 -18.35 -8.23 -19.38
N THR A 242 -18.86 -9.34 -19.92
CA THR A 242 -19.61 -9.37 -21.20
C THR A 242 -21.12 -9.22 -21.02
N ARG A 243 -21.64 -9.16 -19.78
CA ARG A 243 -23.09 -9.13 -19.53
C ARG A 243 -23.51 -7.78 -18.95
N ARG A 244 -24.38 -7.08 -19.70
CA ARG A 244 -24.94 -5.72 -19.46
C ARG A 244 -25.66 -5.49 -18.11
N VAL A 245 -25.62 -6.44 -17.17
CA VAL A 245 -26.57 -6.48 -16.05
C VAL A 245 -25.90 -6.32 -14.68
N MET A 246 -24.60 -6.61 -14.52
CA MET A 246 -23.92 -6.46 -13.22
C MET A 246 -22.57 -5.75 -13.40
N GLY A 247 -22.35 -4.68 -12.65
CA GLY A 247 -21.12 -3.90 -12.66
C GLY A 247 -19.86 -4.71 -12.37
N VAL A 248 -18.69 -4.17 -12.71
CA VAL A 248 -17.39 -4.78 -12.37
C VAL A 248 -17.28 -4.86 -10.85
N ARG A 249 -17.24 -6.08 -10.31
CA ARG A 249 -17.00 -6.32 -8.88
C ARG A 249 -15.59 -6.86 -8.70
N LEU A 250 -14.70 -5.99 -8.25
CA LEU A 250 -13.35 -6.36 -7.85
C LEU A 250 -13.41 -6.99 -6.45
N GLY A 251 -12.69 -8.09 -6.27
CA GLY A 251 -12.41 -8.67 -4.96
C GLY A 251 -11.46 -7.80 -4.13
N GLN A 252 -11.03 -8.31 -2.98
CA GLN A 252 -10.06 -7.60 -2.14
C GLN A 252 -8.72 -7.39 -2.88
N ARG A 253 -8.18 -6.17 -2.78
CA ARG A 253 -6.85 -5.83 -3.31
C ARG A 253 -5.77 -6.61 -2.61
N ASN A 254 -4.92 -7.21 -3.42
CA ASN A 254 -3.76 -8.00 -3.02
C ASN A 254 -2.49 -7.34 -3.57
N HIS A 255 -1.34 -7.57 -2.94
CA HIS A 255 -0.06 -7.00 -3.38
C HIS A 255 1.06 -8.04 -3.27
N ALA A 256 1.86 -8.16 -4.33
CA ALA A 256 3.07 -8.96 -4.37
C ALA A 256 3.98 -8.47 -5.50
N HIS A 257 5.29 -8.46 -5.30
CA HIS A 257 6.34 -8.16 -6.28
C HIS A 257 6.13 -6.84 -7.03
N GLY A 258 5.70 -5.80 -6.31
CA GLY A 258 5.42 -4.48 -6.91
C GLY A 258 4.20 -4.47 -7.83
N CYS A 259 3.35 -5.49 -7.76
CA CYS A 259 2.09 -5.56 -8.49
C CYS A 259 0.91 -5.59 -7.51
N PHE A 260 -0.21 -5.02 -7.94
CA PHE A 260 -1.49 -5.20 -7.28
C PHE A 260 -2.38 -6.16 -8.06
N TYR A 261 -3.12 -6.98 -7.32
CA TYR A 261 -3.96 -8.03 -7.87
C TYR A 261 -5.39 -7.89 -7.36
N TRP A 262 -6.35 -7.97 -8.28
CA TRP A 262 -7.77 -8.05 -7.96
C TRP A 262 -8.40 -9.22 -8.70
N ILE A 263 -9.26 -9.97 -8.02
CA ILE A 263 -10.08 -10.98 -8.68
C ILE A 263 -11.27 -10.28 -9.31
N VAL A 264 -11.44 -10.50 -10.61
CA VAL A 264 -12.64 -10.13 -11.35
C VAL A 264 -13.62 -11.29 -11.24
N ALA A 265 -14.53 -11.21 -10.27
CA ALA A 265 -15.38 -12.33 -9.86
C ALA A 265 -16.28 -12.88 -10.98
N LEU A 266 -16.66 -12.05 -11.96
CA LEU A 266 -17.53 -12.45 -13.07
C LEU A 266 -16.80 -13.21 -14.18
N THR A 267 -15.53 -12.87 -14.43
CA THR A 267 -14.76 -13.46 -15.53
C THR A 267 -13.77 -14.50 -15.07
N HIS A 268 -13.61 -14.72 -13.76
CA HIS A 268 -12.61 -15.62 -13.19
C HIS A 268 -11.19 -15.29 -13.69
N ARG A 269 -10.84 -14.00 -13.70
CA ARG A 269 -9.50 -13.51 -14.09
C ARG A 269 -8.93 -12.60 -13.02
N TRP A 270 -7.61 -12.54 -12.96
CA TRP A 270 -6.88 -11.54 -12.21
C TRP A 270 -6.74 -10.29 -13.06
N LEU A 271 -7.17 -9.15 -12.51
CA LEU A 271 -6.70 -7.84 -12.95
C LEU A 271 -5.41 -7.55 -12.19
N VAL A 272 -4.36 -7.22 -12.92
CA VAL A 272 -3.04 -6.93 -12.35
C VAL A 272 -2.63 -5.51 -12.72
N LEU A 273 -2.15 -4.74 -11.77
CA LEU A 273 -1.53 -3.43 -11.99
C LEU A 273 -0.05 -3.50 -11.59
N ASP A 274 0.84 -3.38 -12.58
CA ASP A 274 2.27 -3.25 -12.35
C ASP A 274 2.59 -1.80 -11.95
N THR A 275 3.11 -1.57 -10.74
CA THR A 275 3.36 -0.21 -10.23
C THR A 275 4.66 0.39 -10.73
N ARG A 276 5.52 -0.39 -11.36
CA ARG A 276 6.76 0.09 -11.98
C ARG A 276 6.44 0.67 -13.36
N LYS A 277 5.65 -0.06 -14.14
CA LYS A 277 5.22 0.34 -15.48
C LYS A 277 3.98 1.24 -15.47
N MET A 278 3.19 1.20 -14.40
CA MET A 278 1.86 1.81 -14.33
C MET A 278 0.91 1.27 -15.41
N GLU A 279 0.97 -0.04 -15.65
CA GLU A 279 0.22 -0.72 -16.70
C GLU A 279 -0.67 -1.81 -16.12
N PHE A 280 -1.89 -1.92 -16.65
CA PHE A 280 -2.78 -3.02 -16.32
C PHE A 280 -2.56 -4.21 -17.26
N SER A 281 -2.70 -5.41 -16.71
CA SER A 281 -2.73 -6.65 -17.44
C SER A 281 -3.78 -7.59 -16.86
N ILE A 282 -4.10 -8.65 -17.61
CA ILE A 282 -5.06 -9.65 -17.19
C ILE A 282 -4.40 -11.02 -17.23
N VAL A 283 -4.56 -11.75 -16.15
CA VAL A 283 -4.01 -13.10 -15.99
C VAL A 283 -5.14 -14.06 -15.68
N ASP A 284 -5.20 -15.17 -16.41
CA ASP A 284 -6.23 -16.17 -16.17
C ASP A 284 -6.03 -16.87 -14.81
N ILE A 285 -7.15 -17.12 -14.13
CA ILE A 285 -7.14 -17.91 -12.91
C ILE A 285 -7.02 -19.38 -13.28
N SER A 286 -6.26 -20.18 -12.51
CA SER A 286 -6.21 -21.63 -12.76
C SER A 286 -7.61 -22.24 -12.72
N PRO A 287 -7.90 -23.25 -13.57
CA PRO A 287 -9.16 -23.99 -13.54
C PRO A 287 -9.51 -24.52 -12.13
N VAL A 288 -8.51 -24.84 -11.32
CA VAL A 288 -8.67 -25.33 -9.93
C VAL A 288 -9.37 -24.31 -9.02
N LEU A 289 -9.08 -23.02 -9.24
CA LEU A 289 -9.70 -21.91 -8.49
C LEU A 289 -10.99 -21.42 -9.14
N SER A 290 -11.17 -21.64 -10.45
CA SER A 290 -12.34 -21.18 -11.21
C SER A 290 -13.66 -21.71 -10.64
N GLY A 291 -13.71 -22.97 -10.21
CA GLY A 291 -14.91 -23.56 -9.58
C GLY A 291 -15.22 -23.07 -8.15
N ARG A 292 -14.32 -22.30 -7.51
CA ARG A 292 -14.45 -21.83 -6.13
C ARG A 292 -14.43 -20.30 -6.00
N ALA A 293 -14.09 -19.58 -7.06
CA ALA A 293 -13.85 -18.13 -7.04
C ALA A 293 -15.09 -17.26 -6.76
N MET A 294 -16.30 -17.72 -7.08
CA MET A 294 -17.52 -16.95 -6.84
C MET A 294 -17.91 -16.84 -5.35
N MET A 295 -17.37 -17.69 -4.47
CA MET A 295 -17.78 -17.73 -3.06
C MET A 295 -16.81 -17.06 -2.07
N PHE A 296 -15.57 -16.73 -2.47
CA PHE A 296 -14.50 -16.46 -1.49
C PHE A 296 -13.53 -15.30 -1.83
N SER A 297 -14.00 -14.20 -2.44
CA SER A 297 -13.10 -13.08 -2.82
C SER A 297 -12.32 -12.44 -1.65
N ASN A 298 -12.78 -12.62 -0.41
CA ASN A 298 -12.15 -12.17 0.84
C ASN A 298 -11.24 -13.22 1.50
N GLN A 299 -11.09 -14.41 0.91
CA GLN A 299 -10.25 -15.50 1.44
C GLN A 299 -9.03 -15.79 0.58
N ILE A 300 -8.72 -14.88 -0.35
CA ILE A 300 -7.63 -15.02 -1.30
C ILE A 300 -6.58 -13.96 -1.00
N THR A 301 -5.37 -14.44 -0.68
CA THR A 301 -4.21 -13.61 -0.38
C THR A 301 -3.08 -13.93 -1.35
N THR A 302 -2.40 -12.92 -1.91
CA THR A 302 -1.15 -13.12 -2.64
C THR A 302 0.05 -12.97 -1.73
N LEU A 303 1.06 -13.80 -1.93
CA LEU A 303 2.31 -13.81 -1.17
C LEU A 303 3.50 -13.78 -2.13
N GLU A 304 4.57 -13.13 -1.70
CA GLU A 304 5.87 -13.18 -2.37
C GLU A 304 6.61 -14.42 -1.88
N SER A 305 6.94 -15.33 -2.81
CA SER A 305 7.79 -16.47 -2.53
C SER A 305 9.26 -16.10 -2.72
N SER A 306 10.16 -16.74 -1.96
CA SER A 306 11.60 -16.48 -1.98
C SER A 306 12.28 -16.83 -3.31
N ASP A 307 11.61 -17.59 -4.16
CA ASP A 307 12.01 -17.92 -5.53
C ASP A 307 11.61 -16.84 -6.56
N GLY A 308 11.09 -15.69 -6.11
CA GLY A 308 10.63 -14.60 -6.98
C GLY A 308 9.21 -14.80 -7.52
N MET A 309 8.53 -15.88 -7.17
CA MET A 309 7.20 -16.18 -7.67
C MET A 309 6.09 -15.52 -6.83
N THR A 310 4.98 -15.18 -7.47
CA THR A 310 3.75 -14.80 -6.74
C THR A 310 2.97 -16.05 -6.39
N THR A 311 2.71 -16.28 -5.11
CA THR A 311 1.89 -17.41 -4.63
C THR A 311 0.52 -16.92 -4.19
N VAL A 312 -0.54 -17.43 -4.81
CA VAL A 312 -1.91 -17.22 -4.39
C VAL A 312 -2.26 -18.27 -3.35
N VAL A 313 -2.74 -17.83 -2.19
CA VAL A 313 -3.30 -18.68 -1.14
C VAL A 313 -4.79 -18.47 -1.05
N VAL A 314 -5.55 -19.54 -1.20
CA VAL A 314 -7.00 -19.54 -0.98
C VAL A 314 -7.28 -20.32 0.30
N SER A 315 -7.90 -19.67 1.29
CA SER A 315 -8.25 -20.27 2.58
C SER A 315 -9.74 -20.63 2.59
N ASP A 316 -10.08 -21.91 2.52
CA ASP A 316 -11.50 -22.32 2.63
C ASP A 316 -11.92 -22.40 4.10
N VAL A 317 -12.55 -21.33 4.61
CA VAL A 317 -12.89 -21.18 6.04
C VAL A 317 -14.28 -21.75 6.39
N PHE A 318 -15.13 -22.05 5.40
CA PHE A 318 -16.54 -22.41 5.64
C PHE A 318 -16.82 -23.92 5.55
N ARG A 319 -15.79 -24.75 5.70
CA ARG A 319 -15.99 -26.19 5.70
C ARG A 319 -16.75 -26.63 6.97
N PRO A 320 -17.73 -27.54 6.85
CA PRO A 320 -18.49 -28.04 8.00
C PRO A 320 -17.61 -28.77 9.03
N ASP A 321 -16.42 -29.22 8.63
CA ASP A 321 -15.42 -29.85 9.49
C ASP A 321 -14.52 -28.84 10.25
N LYS A 322 -14.74 -27.52 10.08
CA LYS A 322 -13.93 -26.42 10.62
C LYS A 322 -12.43 -26.49 10.25
N ARG A 323 -12.05 -27.30 9.26
CA ARG A 323 -10.66 -27.40 8.79
C ARG A 323 -10.44 -26.37 7.68
N VAL A 324 -9.42 -25.53 7.84
CA VAL A 324 -8.99 -24.60 6.80
C VAL A 324 -8.13 -25.36 5.79
N ILE A 325 -8.53 -25.35 4.52
CA ILE A 325 -7.68 -25.82 3.42
C ILE A 325 -6.99 -24.61 2.81
N HIS A 326 -5.66 -24.64 2.72
CA HIS A 326 -4.87 -23.69 1.96
C HIS A 326 -4.55 -24.29 0.60
N VAL A 327 -5.03 -23.64 -0.47
CA VAL A 327 -4.62 -23.96 -1.84
C VAL A 327 -3.56 -22.96 -2.27
N PHE A 328 -2.36 -23.46 -2.60
CA PHE A 328 -1.24 -22.66 -3.08
C PHE A 328 -1.18 -22.76 -4.60
N GLN A 329 -1.11 -21.62 -5.27
CA GLN A 329 -0.92 -21.55 -6.72
C GLN A 329 0.17 -20.54 -7.07
N ARG A 330 1.06 -20.91 -7.98
CA ARG A 330 2.04 -19.97 -8.56
C ARG A 330 1.41 -19.19 -9.72
N LEU A 331 1.59 -17.87 -9.72
CA LEU A 331 1.39 -17.00 -10.86
C LEU A 331 2.78 -16.61 -11.40
N VAL A 332 2.99 -16.78 -12.70
CA VAL A 332 4.17 -16.23 -13.38
C VAL A 332 3.96 -14.74 -13.54
N ALA A 333 4.95 -13.93 -13.16
CA ALA A 333 4.86 -12.48 -13.28
C ALA A 333 4.74 -12.08 -14.77
N ALA A 334 3.91 -11.07 -15.06
CA ALA A 334 3.73 -10.56 -16.42
C ALA A 334 5.05 -10.06 -17.04
N SER A 335 6.06 -9.73 -16.23
CA SER A 335 7.38 -9.30 -16.69
C SER A 335 8.21 -10.41 -17.35
N GLU A 336 7.89 -11.69 -17.15
CA GLU A 336 8.64 -12.81 -17.77
C GLU A 336 8.03 -13.27 -19.10
N GLN A 337 6.81 -12.85 -19.44
CA GLN A 337 6.18 -13.23 -20.72
C GLN A 337 6.79 -12.51 -21.92
N SER A 338 7.52 -11.41 -21.72
CA SER A 338 8.21 -10.67 -22.80
C SER A 338 9.56 -11.28 -23.22
N HIS A 339 10.05 -12.33 -22.56
CA HIS A 339 11.31 -12.99 -22.91
C HIS A 339 11.16 -14.35 -23.62
N LEU A 340 9.93 -14.76 -23.94
CA LEU A 340 9.64 -16.04 -24.60
C LEU A 340 8.87 -15.90 -25.93
N ALA A 341 8.90 -14.72 -26.56
CA ALA A 341 8.38 -14.52 -27.91
C ALA A 341 9.51 -14.47 -28.94
#